data_AF-A0A945QW90-F1
#
_entry.id   AF-A0A945QW90-F1
#
_cell.length_a   1.000
_cell.length_b   1.000
_cell.length_c   1.000
_cell.angle_alpha   90.00
_cell.angle_beta   90.00
_cell.angle_gamma   90.00
#
_symmetry.space_group_name_H-M   'P 1'
#
loop_
_entity.id
_entity.type
_entity.pdbx_description
1 polymer ?
#
loop_
_entity_poly.entity_id
_entity_poly.type
_entity_poly.pdbx_seq_one_letter_code
_entity_poly.pdbx_strand_id
1 'polypeptide(L)'
;QLEDGRVVSYRPEADSPWSVTMMTVWPNFIVQRELNTLGVRQIVPRGPGEYDMYWTMFGFEDDDADMRDRRLCQANLMGPAGYLGAEDHEAIAFVQDGVEHTVPGSGLVTLDSEVEGTSTNLISESAIRAMYRHYCGVMGL
;
A
#
# COMPACT_ATOMS: atom_id res chain seq x y z
N GLN A 1 15.18 -1.13 22.15
CA GLN A 1 15.66 -1.94 21.01
C GLN A 1 14.64 -3.04 20.77
N LEU A 2 14.49 -3.53 19.53
CA LEU A 2 13.62 -4.67 19.23
C LEU A 2 14.25 -5.97 19.75
N GLU A 3 13.44 -6.91 20.23
CA GLU A 3 13.87 -8.26 20.62
C GLU A 3 14.43 -9.04 19.41
N ASP A 4 13.82 -8.89 18.23
CA ASP A 4 14.33 -9.42 16.97
C ASP A 4 14.50 -8.29 15.93
N GLY A 5 15.75 -7.93 15.66
CA GLY A 5 16.09 -6.89 14.68
C GLY A 5 15.95 -7.33 13.22
N ARG A 6 15.76 -8.63 12.93
CA ARG A 6 15.66 -9.14 11.55
C ARG A 6 14.44 -8.58 10.82
N VAL A 7 13.37 -8.29 11.56
CA VAL A 7 12.11 -7.74 11.05
C VAL A 7 12.31 -6.42 10.29
N VAL A 8 13.30 -5.61 10.66
CA VAL A 8 13.57 -4.30 10.02
C VAL A 8 14.94 -4.23 9.33
N SER A 9 15.70 -5.33 9.34
CA SER A 9 17.03 -5.38 8.74
C SER A 9 16.93 -5.46 7.21
N TYR A 10 17.36 -4.42 6.51
CA TYR A 10 17.33 -4.37 5.04
C TYR A 10 18.61 -4.93 4.41
N ARG A 11 18.46 -5.80 3.40
CA ARG A 11 19.52 -6.19 2.46
C ARG A 11 19.21 -5.58 1.09
N PRO A 12 20.08 -4.74 0.50
CA PRO A 12 19.83 -4.22 -0.84
C PRO A 12 19.78 -5.33 -1.91
N GLU A 13 18.73 -5.32 -2.75
CA GLU A 13 18.51 -6.31 -3.83
C GLU A 13 18.29 -5.68 -5.22
N ALA A 14 18.03 -4.38 -5.28
CA ALA A 14 17.81 -3.66 -6.54
C ALA A 14 18.70 -2.42 -6.60
N ASP A 15 19.06 -2.00 -7.81
CA ASP A 15 19.71 -0.71 -8.07
C ASP A 15 18.68 0.42 -7.94
N SER A 16 18.31 0.71 -6.70
CA SER A 16 17.32 1.71 -6.34
C SER A 16 17.76 2.44 -5.08
N PRO A 17 17.64 3.78 -5.04
CA PRO A 17 17.90 4.53 -3.82
C PRO A 17 16.82 4.29 -2.74
N TRP A 18 15.71 3.64 -3.10
CA TRP A 18 14.57 3.41 -2.21
C TRP A 18 14.56 1.97 -1.71
N SER A 19 14.35 1.78 -0.40
CA SER A 19 14.07 0.48 0.22
C SER A 19 12.61 0.06 0.11
N VAL A 20 11.74 0.96 -0.37
CA VAL A 20 10.30 0.74 -0.51
C VAL A 20 9.81 1.25 -1.85
N THR A 21 8.85 0.54 -2.43
CA THR A 21 8.12 0.93 -3.63
C THR A 21 6.73 0.30 -3.54
N MET A 22 5.71 1.14 -3.50
CA MET A 22 4.32 0.72 -3.54
C MET A 22 3.70 1.24 -4.83
N MET A 23 3.10 0.36 -5.62
CA MET A 23 2.47 0.73 -6.88
C MET A 23 1.03 0.23 -6.92
N THR A 24 0.09 1.16 -7.06
CA THR A 24 -1.31 0.83 -7.30
C THR A 24 -1.57 0.79 -8.80
N VAL A 25 -2.09 -0.34 -9.26
CA VAL A 25 -2.60 -0.55 -10.61
C VAL A 25 -4.12 -0.51 -10.53
N TRP A 26 -4.69 0.50 -11.16
CA TRP A 26 -6.14 0.66 -11.26
C TRP A 26 -6.81 -0.61 -11.84
N PRO A 27 -7.95 -1.08 -11.29
CA PRO A 27 -8.73 -0.44 -10.23
C PRO A 27 -8.42 -0.91 -8.80
N ASN A 28 -7.76 -2.06 -8.62
CA ASN A 28 -7.82 -2.79 -7.36
C ASN A 28 -6.61 -3.67 -7.07
N PHE A 29 -5.47 -3.42 -7.70
CA PHE A 29 -4.28 -4.24 -7.56
C PHE A 29 -3.10 -3.43 -7.05
N ILE A 30 -2.37 -3.95 -6.07
CA ILE A 30 -1.20 -3.30 -5.50
C ILE A 30 0.00 -4.22 -5.64
N VAL A 31 1.10 -3.69 -6.14
CA VAL A 31 2.42 -4.34 -6.12
C VAL A 31 3.25 -3.67 -5.05
N GLN A 32 3.79 -4.48 -4.12
CA GLN A 32 4.61 -4.00 -3.03
C GLN A 32 6.02 -4.57 -3.12
N ARG A 33 6.99 -3.69 -2.90
CA ARG A 33 8.32 -4.03 -2.43
C ARG A 33 8.59 -3.19 -1.21
N GLU A 34 8.82 -3.80 -0.06
CA GLU A 34 9.12 -3.08 1.16
C GLU A 34 10.15 -3.86 1.96
N LEU A 35 11.32 -3.25 2.15
CA LEU A 35 12.54 -3.92 2.59
C LEU A 35 12.84 -5.11 1.66
N ASN A 36 12.88 -6.34 2.19
CA ASN A 36 13.03 -7.57 1.43
C ASN A 36 11.70 -8.31 1.24
N THR A 37 10.56 -7.71 1.59
CA THR A 37 9.26 -8.33 1.30
C THR A 37 8.81 -7.98 -0.11
N LEU A 38 8.35 -9.01 -0.83
CA LEU A 38 7.71 -8.87 -2.14
C LEU A 38 6.30 -9.43 -2.03
N GLY A 39 5.34 -8.69 -2.55
CA GLY A 39 3.98 -9.15 -2.54
C GLY A 39 3.08 -8.41 -3.51
N VAL A 40 1.90 -8.96 -3.67
CA VAL A 40 0.78 -8.28 -4.30
C VAL A 40 -0.42 -8.31 -3.38
N ARG A 41 -1.21 -7.24 -3.44
CA ARG A 41 -2.50 -7.14 -2.75
C ARG A 41 -3.59 -7.00 -3.79
N GLN A 42 -4.60 -7.85 -3.72
CA GLN A 42 -5.80 -7.72 -4.55
C GLN A 42 -6.98 -7.33 -3.68
N ILE A 43 -7.60 -6.20 -4.00
CA ILE A 43 -8.84 -5.72 -3.38
C ILE A 43 -10.03 -6.30 -4.16
N VAL A 44 -10.92 -7.02 -3.48
CA VAL A 44 -12.14 -7.60 -4.06
C VAL A 44 -13.34 -6.95 -3.39
N PRO A 45 -14.02 -6.00 -4.06
CA PRO A 45 -15.17 -5.31 -3.48
C PRO A 45 -16.32 -6.28 -3.14
N ARG A 46 -16.93 -6.10 -1.97
CA ARG A 46 -18.14 -6.80 -1.50
C ARG A 46 -19.35 -5.86 -1.36
N GLY A 47 -19.21 -4.63 -1.86
CA GLY A 47 -20.19 -3.57 -1.78
C GLY A 47 -19.49 -2.22 -1.66
N PRO A 48 -20.25 -1.13 -1.44
CA PRO A 48 -19.66 0.20 -1.27
C PRO A 48 -18.92 0.39 0.07
N GLY A 49 -19.21 -0.41 1.10
CA GLY A 49 -18.62 -0.29 2.44
C GLY A 49 -17.76 -1.48 2.88
N GLU A 50 -17.49 -2.44 2.00
CA GLU A 50 -16.78 -3.68 2.37
C GLU A 50 -15.96 -4.20 1.19
N TYR A 51 -14.79 -4.77 1.50
CA TYR A 51 -13.94 -5.47 0.54
C TYR A 51 -13.16 -6.59 1.24
N ASP A 52 -12.81 -7.64 0.48
CA ASP A 52 -11.78 -8.58 0.87
C ASP A 52 -10.42 -8.09 0.34
N MET A 53 -9.36 -8.23 1.14
CA MET A 53 -7.99 -8.06 0.65
C MET A 53 -7.25 -9.39 0.68
N TYR A 54 -6.66 -9.75 -0.46
CA TYR A 54 -5.82 -10.93 -0.58
C TYR A 54 -4.37 -10.52 -0.73
N TRP A 55 -3.51 -10.98 0.19
CA TRP A 55 -2.06 -10.83 0.08
C TRP A 55 -1.47 -12.10 -0.49
N THR A 56 -0.67 -11.95 -1.53
CA THR A 56 0.20 -13.02 -2.01
C THR A 56 1.64 -12.55 -1.83
N MET A 57 2.32 -13.15 -0.85
CA MET A 57 3.74 -12.91 -0.61
C MET A 57 4.55 -13.91 -1.42
N PHE A 58 5.65 -13.46 -2.02
CA PHE A 58 6.50 -14.33 -2.84
C PHE A 58 7.98 -13.95 -2.70
N GLY A 59 8.84 -14.80 -3.27
CA GLY A 59 10.28 -14.57 -3.39
C GLY A 59 10.75 -14.96 -4.78
N PHE A 60 12.05 -14.81 -5.05
CA PHE A 60 12.64 -15.24 -6.31
C PHE A 60 13.02 -16.72 -6.26
N GLU A 61 13.10 -17.37 -7.42
CA GLU A 61 13.50 -18.77 -7.54
C GLU A 61 14.93 -19.01 -7.05
N ASP A 62 15.80 -18.01 -7.25
CA ASP A 62 17.21 -18.00 -6.88
C ASP A 62 17.48 -17.47 -5.46
N ASP A 63 16.44 -17.20 -4.66
CA ASP A 63 16.61 -16.84 -3.25
C ASP A 63 17.36 -17.95 -2.49
N ASP A 64 18.49 -17.58 -1.88
CA ASP A 64 19.22 -18.41 -0.93
C ASP A 64 18.38 -18.64 0.36
N ALA A 65 18.82 -19.59 1.20
CA ALA A 65 18.10 -19.96 2.42
C ALA A 65 17.96 -18.77 3.40
N ASP A 66 18.99 -17.93 3.47
CA ASP A 66 19.03 -16.76 4.37
C ASP A 66 18.05 -15.67 3.90
N MET A 67 17.95 -15.44 2.59
CA MET A 67 17.00 -14.51 2.00
C MET A 67 15.58 -15.02 2.21
N ARG A 68 15.31 -16.30 1.97
CA ARG A 68 14.00 -16.89 2.20
C ARG A 68 13.54 -16.75 3.66
N ASP A 69 14.41 -17.05 4.62
CA ASP A 69 14.12 -16.84 6.05
C ASP A 69 13.86 -15.35 6.35
N ARG A 70 14.67 -14.45 5.79
CA ARG A 70 14.48 -13.00 5.93
C ARG A 70 13.12 -12.55 5.40
N ARG A 71 12.72 -12.95 4.19
CA ARG A 71 11.41 -12.58 3.62
C ARG A 71 10.27 -13.08 4.50
N LEU A 72 10.35 -14.32 4.99
CA LEU A 72 9.35 -14.91 5.89
C LEU A 72 9.28 -14.16 7.23
N CYS A 73 10.43 -13.83 7.82
CA CYS A 73 10.49 -13.05 9.06
C CYS A 73 9.88 -11.66 8.87
N GLN A 74 10.23 -10.96 7.79
CA GLN A 74 9.72 -9.63 7.48
C GLN A 74 8.26 -9.64 7.03
N ALA A 75 7.72 -10.76 6.57
CA ALA A 75 6.29 -10.89 6.27
C ALA A 75 5.41 -10.61 7.50
N ASN A 76 5.94 -10.70 8.73
CA ASN A 76 5.26 -10.25 9.95
C ASN A 76 5.02 -8.73 10.02
N LEU A 77 5.57 -7.93 9.10
CA LEU A 77 5.17 -6.53 8.93
C LEU A 77 3.86 -6.39 8.15
N MET A 78 3.53 -7.39 7.34
CA MET A 78 2.49 -7.32 6.32
C MET A 78 1.25 -8.14 6.70
N GLY A 79 0.17 -7.90 5.97
CA GLY A 79 -1.06 -8.67 6.14
C GLY A 79 -1.88 -8.25 7.35
N PRO A 80 -2.99 -8.95 7.62
CA PRO A 80 -4.00 -8.52 8.59
C PRO A 80 -3.54 -8.55 10.05
N ALA A 81 -2.47 -9.29 10.36
CA ALA A 81 -1.85 -9.35 11.69
C ALA A 81 -0.43 -8.77 11.70
N GLY A 82 -0.01 -8.12 10.60
CA GLY A 82 1.31 -7.54 10.49
C GLY A 82 1.40 -6.21 11.23
N TYR A 83 2.60 -5.88 11.73
CA TYR A 83 2.83 -4.65 12.49
C TYR A 83 2.45 -3.36 11.73
N LEU A 84 2.58 -3.35 10.40
CA LEU A 84 2.15 -2.23 9.55
C LEU A 84 0.75 -2.45 9.01
N GLY A 85 0.47 -3.67 8.52
CA GLY A 85 -0.80 -3.97 7.87
C GLY A 85 -2.03 -3.81 8.78
N ALA A 86 -1.91 -4.10 10.08
CA ALA A 86 -3.03 -3.96 11.01
C ALA A 86 -3.50 -2.50 11.16
N GLU A 87 -2.58 -1.54 11.21
CA GLU A 87 -2.90 -0.13 11.37
C GLU A 87 -3.58 0.46 10.13
N ASP A 88 -3.13 0.06 8.92
CA ASP A 88 -3.74 0.47 7.64
C ASP A 88 -5.24 0.12 7.60
N HIS A 89 -5.61 -1.07 8.07
CA HIS A 89 -6.99 -1.53 8.07
C HIS A 89 -7.90 -0.74 9.00
N GLU A 90 -7.39 -0.44 10.19
CA GLU A 90 -8.14 0.34 11.18
C GLU A 90 -8.34 1.78 10.68
N ALA A 91 -7.31 2.38 10.07
CA ALA A 91 -7.41 3.70 9.45
C ALA A 91 -8.47 3.73 8.33
N ILE A 92 -8.49 2.74 7.45
CA ILE A 92 -9.50 2.64 6.39
C ILE A 92 -10.91 2.47 6.97
N ALA A 93 -11.07 1.64 8.01
CA ALA A 93 -12.35 1.46 8.69
C ALA A 93 -12.86 2.78 9.30
N PHE A 94 -11.98 3.57 9.95
CA PHE A 94 -12.36 4.89 10.47
C PHE A 94 -12.72 5.89 9.39
N VAL A 95 -12.05 5.87 8.23
CA VAL A 95 -12.43 6.71 7.09
C VAL A 95 -13.82 6.35 6.60
N GLN A 96 -14.14 5.06 6.47
CA GLN A 96 -15.48 4.60 6.07
C GLN A 96 -16.55 5.01 7.08
N ASP A 97 -16.30 4.78 8.38
CA ASP A 97 -17.19 5.20 9.46
C ASP A 97 -17.46 6.72 9.44
N GLY A 98 -16.40 7.51 9.21
CA GLY A 98 -16.51 8.95 9.06
C GLY A 98 -17.34 9.38 7.84
N VAL A 99 -17.21 8.70 6.70
CA VAL A 99 -18.01 8.96 5.49
C VAL A 99 -19.48 8.66 5.72
N GLU A 100 -19.81 7.59 6.44
CA GLU A 100 -21.21 7.18 6.70
C GLU A 100 -21.92 8.10 7.70
N HIS A 101 -21.19 8.64 8.68
CA HIS A 101 -21.79 9.39 9.79
C HIS A 101 -21.62 10.92 9.70
N THR A 102 -20.94 11.43 8.67
CA THR A 102 -20.80 12.88 8.49
C THR A 102 -21.94 13.51 7.67
N VAL A 103 -22.14 14.81 7.84
CA VAL A 103 -23.10 15.59 7.02
C VAL A 103 -22.58 15.60 5.58
N PRO A 104 -23.42 15.39 4.54
CA PRO A 104 -22.95 15.34 3.16
C PRO A 104 -22.05 16.52 2.79
N GLY A 105 -20.88 16.22 2.25
CA GLY A 105 -19.83 17.20 1.98
C GLY A 105 -18.80 16.69 0.98
N SER A 106 -17.69 17.42 0.86
CA SER A 106 -16.59 17.11 -0.07
C SER A 106 -15.31 16.75 0.69
N GLY A 107 -14.61 15.71 0.23
CA GLY A 107 -13.23 15.45 0.64
C GLY A 107 -12.25 16.44 0.00
N LEU A 108 -11.12 16.69 0.69
CA LEU A 108 -10.06 17.58 0.21
C LEU A 108 -8.78 16.78 -0.03
N VAL A 109 -8.20 16.91 -1.23
CA VAL A 109 -6.94 16.26 -1.63
C VAL A 109 -6.05 17.30 -2.32
N THR A 110 -5.38 18.13 -1.53
CA THR A 110 -4.69 19.36 -2.00
C THR A 110 -3.20 19.44 -1.66
N LEU A 111 -2.61 18.41 -1.08
CA LEU A 111 -1.17 18.38 -0.82
C LEU A 111 -0.42 18.34 -2.16
N ASP A 112 0.55 19.25 -2.33
CA ASP A 112 1.31 19.42 -3.58
C ASP A 112 0.39 19.66 -4.79
N SER A 113 -0.66 20.49 -4.63
CA SER A 113 -1.76 20.67 -5.59
C SER A 113 -1.35 21.18 -6.97
N GLU A 114 -0.18 21.80 -7.08
CA GLU A 114 0.35 22.28 -8.37
C GLU A 114 0.85 21.15 -9.28
N VAL A 115 1.00 19.94 -8.74
CA VAL A 115 1.49 18.76 -9.46
C VAL A 115 0.37 17.73 -9.62
N GLU A 116 0.22 17.18 -10.83
CA GLU A 116 -0.69 16.08 -11.10
C GLU A 116 0.05 14.95 -11.84
N GLY A 117 -0.14 13.70 -11.39
CA GLY A 117 0.62 12.54 -11.91
C GLY A 117 1.92 12.33 -11.14
N THR A 118 3.06 12.19 -11.83
CA THR A 118 4.36 11.90 -11.21
C THR A 118 4.88 13.11 -10.45
N SER A 119 4.96 13.01 -9.12
CA SER A 119 5.66 13.98 -8.27
C SER A 119 7.11 13.55 -8.04
N THR A 120 8.00 14.53 -7.87
CA THR A 120 9.38 14.32 -7.41
C THR A 120 9.50 14.45 -5.89
N ASN A 121 8.40 14.78 -5.20
CA ASN A 121 8.29 14.87 -3.75
C ASN A 121 7.61 13.60 -3.20
N LEU A 122 8.14 13.06 -2.11
CA LEU A 122 7.53 11.92 -1.40
C LEU A 122 6.24 12.31 -0.65
N ILE A 123 6.10 13.60 -0.32
CA ILE A 123 4.95 14.15 0.40
C ILE A 123 4.04 14.85 -0.61
N SER A 124 3.24 14.05 -1.33
CA SER A 124 2.36 14.53 -2.41
C SER A 124 1.10 13.68 -2.53
N GLU A 125 -0.02 14.30 -2.87
CA GLU A 125 -1.28 13.62 -3.20
C GLU A 125 -1.56 13.59 -4.72
N SER A 126 -0.56 13.87 -5.56
CA SER A 126 -0.70 13.95 -7.03
C SER A 126 -1.23 12.66 -7.66
N ALA A 127 -0.82 11.50 -7.13
CA ALA A 127 -1.28 10.19 -7.58
C ALA A 127 -2.75 9.92 -7.21
N ILE A 128 -3.19 10.35 -6.02
CA ILE A 128 -4.58 10.21 -5.57
C ILE A 128 -5.49 11.07 -6.46
N ARG A 129 -5.10 12.32 -6.73
CA ARG A 129 -5.84 13.18 -7.68
C ARG A 129 -5.92 12.57 -9.07
N ALA A 130 -4.80 12.05 -9.60
CA ALA A 130 -4.78 11.40 -10.91
C ALA A 130 -5.69 10.15 -10.96
N MET A 131 -5.73 9.37 -9.88
CA MET A 131 -6.65 8.23 -9.73
C MET A 131 -8.11 8.68 -9.79
N TYR A 132 -8.51 9.68 -8.99
CA TYR A 132 -9.89 10.17 -8.98
C TYR A 132 -10.30 10.81 -10.32
N ARG A 133 -9.41 11.55 -10.99
CA ARG A 133 -9.66 12.06 -12.34
C ARG A 133 -9.94 10.92 -13.32
N HIS A 134 -9.15 9.84 -13.27
CA HIS A 134 -9.39 8.67 -14.10
C HIS A 134 -10.72 7.99 -13.76
N TYR A 135 -11.00 7.79 -12.47
CA TYR A 135 -12.27 7.24 -11.99
C TYR A 135 -13.47 8.05 -12.50
N CYS A 136 -13.49 9.37 -12.34
CA CYS A 136 -14.59 10.21 -12.83
C CYS A 136 -14.76 10.07 -14.34
N GLY A 137 -13.66 10.03 -15.11
CA GLY A 137 -13.70 9.81 -16.55
C GLY A 137 -14.31 8.45 -16.95
N VAL A 138 -14.00 7.38 -16.22
CA VAL A 138 -14.58 6.04 -16.44
C VAL A 138 -16.06 6.00 -16.04
N MET A 139 -16.44 6.70 -14.97
CA MET A 139 -17.81 6.72 -14.45
C MET A 139 -18.73 7.74 -15.13
N GLY A 140 -18.19 8.66 -15.94
CA GLY A 140 -18.95 9.74 -16.58
C GLY A 140 -19.42 10.83 -15.60
N LEU A 141 -18.59 11.12 -14.58
CA LEU A 141 -18.84 12.14 -13.55
C LEU A 141 -18.11 13.46 -13.85
#